data_AF-A0A2W6B2C8-F1
#
_entry.id   AF-A0A2W6B2C8-F1
#
_cell.length_a   1.000
_cell.length_b   1.000
_cell.length_c   1.000
_cell.angle_alpha   90.00
_cell.angle_beta   90.00
_cell.angle_gamma   90.00
#
_symmetry.space_group_name_H-M   'P 1'
#
loop_
_entity.id
_entity.type
_entity.pdbx_description
1 polymer ?
#
loop_
_entity_poly.entity_id
_entity_poly.type
_entity_poly.pdbx_seq_one_letter_code
_entity_poly.pdbx_strand_id
1 'polypeptide(L)'
;MSRTEIAWHGGQVLMFFPLAGHRTAAPDSLASSSPGASVQPLDIHGCPSYVFGNDWYCFYQDKNWGGRRLQWSDAYHNPVYFSDYGFEKQTSSWVNGGGKTIFVDNSSGGQLWQEAAHTVSSYVGDARNDKAWSFTTS
;
A
#
# COMPACT_ATOMS: atom_id res chain seq x y z
N MET A 1 -34.29 -4.08 -22.33
CA MET A 1 -34.18 -3.22 -21.13
C MET A 1 -34.60 -4.04 -19.92
N SER A 2 -33.70 -4.24 -18.96
CA SER A 2 -33.93 -4.89 -17.66
C SER A 2 -32.81 -4.35 -16.78
N ARG A 3 -32.95 -3.47 -15.78
CA ARG A 3 -33.90 -3.29 -14.69
C ARG A 3 -34.03 -4.54 -13.81
N THR A 4 -33.07 -4.67 -12.88
CA THR A 4 -33.06 -5.39 -11.57
C THR A 4 -31.58 -5.61 -11.19
N GLU A 5 -30.99 -5.18 -10.07
CA GLU A 5 -31.48 -4.77 -8.74
C GLU A 5 -30.22 -4.39 -7.90
N ILE A 6 -30.15 -3.20 -7.32
CA ILE A 6 -30.17 -2.82 -5.88
C ILE A 6 -29.70 -3.88 -4.85
N ALA A 7 -28.77 -3.47 -3.96
CA ALA A 7 -28.56 -4.12 -2.66
C ALA A 7 -28.29 -3.08 -1.55
N TRP A 8 -29.16 -3.07 -0.54
CA TRP A 8 -29.05 -2.35 0.74
C TRP A 8 -28.61 -3.34 1.83
N HIS A 9 -27.83 -2.86 2.81
CA HIS A 9 -27.40 -3.60 4.01
C HIS A 9 -26.85 -5.03 3.75
N GLY A 10 -25.52 -5.15 3.70
CA GLY A 10 -24.86 -6.39 4.16
C GLY A 10 -24.30 -7.36 3.12
N GLY A 11 -24.01 -6.93 1.89
CA GLY A 11 -23.08 -7.63 0.98
C GLY A 11 -23.62 -8.89 0.30
N GLN A 12 -23.09 -9.39 -0.81
CA GLN A 12 -22.06 -8.94 -1.74
C GLN A 12 -22.32 -9.78 -3.01
N VAL A 13 -22.39 -9.17 -4.20
CA VAL A 13 -22.36 -9.88 -5.48
C VAL A 13 -21.04 -9.52 -6.14
N LEU A 14 -20.24 -10.50 -6.58
CA LEU A 14 -19.13 -10.24 -7.50
C LEU A 14 -19.27 -11.13 -8.74
N MET A 15 -19.56 -10.49 -9.87
CA MET A 15 -19.54 -11.09 -11.20
C MET A 15 -18.13 -10.89 -11.77
N PHE A 16 -17.43 -11.97 -12.08
CA PHE A 16 -16.16 -11.93 -12.81
C PHE A 16 -16.41 -12.32 -14.26
N PHE A 17 -16.12 -11.42 -15.19
CA PHE A 17 -16.00 -11.76 -16.60
C PHE A 17 -14.53 -12.02 -16.94
N PRO A 18 -14.18 -13.20 -17.49
CA PRO A 18 -12.83 -13.43 -17.99
C PRO A 18 -12.57 -12.54 -19.21
N LEU A 19 -11.33 -12.05 -19.33
CA LEU A 19 -10.84 -11.39 -20.53
C LEU A 19 -10.97 -12.32 -21.74
N ALA A 20 -11.41 -11.78 -22.87
CA ALA A 20 -11.72 -12.55 -24.07
C ALA A 20 -10.47 -13.28 -24.62
N GLY A 21 -10.51 -14.62 -24.62
CA GLY A 21 -9.66 -15.43 -25.50
C GLY A 21 -8.92 -16.63 -24.92
N HIS A 22 -8.88 -16.85 -23.60
CA HIS A 22 -8.19 -18.02 -23.03
C HIS A 22 -9.18 -19.01 -22.37
N ARG A 23 -9.22 -20.25 -22.90
CA ARG A 23 -10.20 -21.31 -22.58
C ARG A 23 -9.68 -22.39 -21.62
N THR A 24 -8.78 -22.06 -20.70
CA THR A 24 -8.37 -23.04 -19.68
C THR A 24 -8.00 -22.36 -18.37
N ALA A 25 -8.73 -22.69 -17.30
CA ALA A 25 -8.33 -22.40 -15.94
C ALA A 25 -7.13 -23.27 -15.57
N ALA A 26 -6.15 -22.72 -14.85
CA ALA A 26 -5.11 -23.53 -14.22
C ALA A 26 -5.79 -24.49 -13.22
N PRO A 27 -5.50 -25.81 -13.27
CA PRO A 27 -6.15 -26.78 -12.42
C PRO A 27 -5.49 -26.84 -11.04
N ASP A 28 -6.35 -26.86 -10.00
CA ASP A 28 -6.26 -27.55 -8.72
C ASP A 28 -4.94 -27.48 -7.93
N SER A 29 -4.91 -27.02 -6.67
CA SER A 29 -5.59 -27.63 -5.51
C SER A 29 -5.43 -26.63 -4.34
N LEU A 30 -6.41 -26.23 -3.53
CA LEU A 30 -7.44 -26.97 -2.82
C LEU A 30 -8.65 -26.04 -2.56
N ALA A 31 -9.85 -26.54 -2.83
CA ALA A 31 -11.09 -25.98 -2.32
C ALA A 31 -11.58 -26.79 -1.10
N SER A 32 -11.88 -26.13 0.03
CA SER A 32 -12.95 -26.53 0.95
C SER A 32 -13.29 -25.42 1.96
N SER A 33 -14.31 -24.65 1.57
CA SER A 33 -15.43 -24.14 2.39
C SER A 33 -15.16 -23.52 3.77
N SER A 34 -15.14 -22.18 3.79
CA SER A 34 -15.84 -21.39 4.81
C SER A 34 -16.77 -20.39 4.11
N PRO A 35 -18.05 -20.25 4.50
CA PRO A 35 -18.93 -19.19 4.03
C PRO A 35 -18.49 -17.89 4.71
N GLY A 36 -17.56 -17.19 4.07
CA GLY A 36 -16.92 -16.02 4.66
C GLY A 36 -15.58 -15.71 4.03
N ALA A 37 -15.45 -15.91 2.71
CA ALA A 37 -14.31 -15.40 1.97
C ALA A 37 -14.40 -13.87 1.96
N SER A 38 -13.95 -13.26 3.07
CA SER A 38 -13.47 -11.90 3.09
C SER A 38 -12.59 -11.75 1.85
N VAL A 39 -12.90 -10.80 0.98
CA VAL A 39 -11.89 -10.27 0.08
C VAL A 39 -10.81 -9.74 1.01
N GLN A 40 -9.80 -10.57 1.27
CA GLN A 40 -8.66 -10.15 2.08
C GLN A 40 -8.09 -8.97 1.30
N PRO A 41 -8.02 -7.76 1.89
CA PRO A 41 -7.29 -6.69 1.24
C PRO A 41 -5.92 -7.26 0.92
N LEU A 42 -5.50 -7.16 -0.34
CA LEU A 42 -4.16 -7.58 -0.71
C LEU A 42 -3.24 -6.71 0.15
N ASP A 43 -2.34 -7.29 0.92
CA ASP A 43 -1.39 -6.52 1.70
C ASP A 43 0.03 -6.85 1.27
N ILE A 44 0.86 -5.81 1.20
CA ILE A 44 2.28 -5.93 0.92
C ILE A 44 2.99 -5.64 2.24
N HIS A 45 3.42 -6.71 2.90
CA HIS A 45 4.03 -6.65 4.24
C HIS A 45 3.15 -5.95 5.29
N GLY A 46 1.84 -6.15 5.20
CA GLY A 46 0.82 -5.50 6.02
C GLY A 46 0.34 -4.16 5.47
N CYS A 47 1.03 -3.53 4.52
CA CYS A 47 0.57 -2.29 3.90
C CYS A 47 -0.61 -2.59 2.98
N PRO A 48 -1.77 -1.93 3.13
CA PRO A 48 -2.91 -2.16 2.26
C PRO A 48 -2.55 -1.98 0.78
N SER A 49 -3.09 -2.84 -0.08
CA SER A 49 -2.98 -2.78 -1.53
C SER A 49 -4.33 -3.17 -2.13
N TYR A 50 -4.73 -2.49 -3.19
CA TYR A 50 -5.94 -2.82 -3.94
C TYR A 50 -5.57 -3.00 -5.40
N VAL A 51 -6.16 -4.01 -6.05
CA VAL A 51 -6.02 -4.24 -7.49
C VAL A 51 -6.53 -3.02 -8.28
N PHE A 52 -7.49 -2.28 -7.71
CA PHE A 52 -7.99 -1.03 -8.25
C PHE A 52 -8.26 -0.03 -7.12
N GLY A 53 -7.67 1.16 -7.23
CA GLY A 53 -8.29 2.37 -6.71
C GLY A 53 -7.84 2.92 -5.36
N ASN A 54 -6.65 2.61 -4.82
CA ASN A 54 -6.02 3.47 -3.81
C ASN A 54 -4.49 3.32 -3.80
N ASP A 55 -3.80 4.45 -3.85
CA ASP A 55 -2.33 4.54 -3.84
C ASP A 55 -1.79 4.52 -2.41
N TRP A 56 -1.82 3.34 -1.78
CA TRP A 56 -1.30 3.20 -0.42
C TRP A 56 0.22 3.16 -0.40
N TYR A 57 0.80 3.89 0.54
CA TYR A 57 2.21 3.81 0.89
C TYR A 57 2.38 3.83 2.41
N CYS A 58 3.39 3.12 2.87
CA CYS A 58 3.62 2.82 4.27
C CYS A 58 5.09 2.92 4.64
N PHE A 59 5.34 3.50 5.81
CA PHE A 59 6.65 3.67 6.41
C PHE A 59 6.74 2.84 7.69
N TYR A 60 7.85 2.14 7.87
CA TYR A 60 8.06 1.19 8.98
C TYR A 60 9.28 1.58 9.81
N GLN A 61 9.12 1.43 11.12
CA GLN A 61 10.13 1.81 12.09
C GLN A 61 11.37 0.90 11.98
N ASP A 62 11.17 -0.39 11.76
CA ASP A 62 12.27 -1.35 11.71
C ASP A 62 12.54 -1.82 10.27
N LYS A 63 13.69 -2.48 10.09
CA LYS A 63 14.02 -3.17 8.83
C LYS A 63 13.02 -4.30 8.57
N ASN A 64 12.90 -4.71 7.31
CA ASN A 64 12.02 -5.80 6.88
C ASN A 64 10.55 -5.59 7.29
N TRP A 65 10.08 -4.34 7.20
CA TRP A 65 8.69 -3.95 7.45
C TRP A 65 8.20 -4.26 8.88
N GLY A 66 9.13 -4.22 9.84
CA GLY A 66 8.86 -4.45 11.26
C GLY A 66 8.50 -3.19 12.02
N GLY A 67 8.13 -3.40 13.29
CA GLY A 67 7.88 -2.32 14.24
C GLY A 67 6.59 -1.55 13.96
N ARG A 68 6.56 -0.29 14.43
CA ARG A 68 5.43 0.60 14.21
C ARG A 68 5.33 1.00 12.74
N ARG A 69 4.11 1.09 12.22
CA ARG A 69 3.82 1.50 10.84
C ARG A 69 2.98 2.77 10.80
N LEU A 70 3.29 3.65 9.85
CA LEU A 70 2.39 4.70 9.38
C LEU A 70 1.99 4.44 7.93
N GLN A 71 0.79 4.85 7.54
CA GLN A 71 0.21 4.58 6.23
C GLN A 71 -0.64 5.74 5.74
N TRP A 72 -0.61 5.98 4.42
CA TRP A 72 -1.36 7.03 3.74
C TRP A 72 -1.86 6.52 2.39
N SER A 73 -2.90 7.17 1.86
CA SER A 73 -3.48 6.88 0.54
C SER A 73 -3.67 8.12 -0.34
N ASP A 74 -3.45 9.31 0.23
CA ASP A 74 -3.70 10.59 -0.43
C ASP A 74 -2.41 11.19 -1.04
N ALA A 75 -2.61 12.19 -1.90
CA ALA A 75 -1.53 13.03 -2.42
C ALA A 75 -1.24 14.19 -1.46
N TYR A 76 0.04 14.49 -1.25
CA TYR A 76 0.51 15.61 -0.44
C TYR A 76 1.57 16.42 -1.19
N HIS A 77 1.16 17.58 -1.70
CA HIS A 77 2.07 18.53 -2.36
C HIS A 77 2.81 19.45 -1.36
N ASN A 78 2.34 19.49 -0.11
CA ASN A 78 3.05 20.14 1.00
C ASN A 78 3.71 19.07 1.88
N PRO A 79 4.85 19.37 2.54
CA PRO A 79 5.52 18.41 3.41
C PRO A 79 4.61 17.90 4.53
N VAL A 80 4.55 16.58 4.66
CA VAL A 80 3.98 15.90 5.83
C VAL A 80 5.12 15.55 6.77
N TYR A 81 5.08 16.03 8.01
CA TYR A 81 6.14 15.82 8.98
C TYR A 81 5.92 14.54 9.77
N PHE A 82 6.96 13.71 9.89
CA PHE A 82 6.88 12.49 10.69
C PHE A 82 6.79 12.77 12.20
N SER A 83 7.23 13.96 12.65
CA SER A 83 7.16 14.39 14.05
C SER A 83 5.73 14.57 14.54
N ASP A 84 4.80 14.98 13.68
CA ASP A 84 3.37 15.09 13.99
C ASP A 84 2.74 13.75 14.41
N TYR A 85 3.40 12.64 14.04
CA TYR A 85 3.00 11.28 14.38
C TYR A 85 3.96 10.60 15.36
N GLY A 86 4.95 11.32 15.90
CA GLY A 86 5.99 10.74 16.78
C GLY A 86 6.82 9.66 16.08
N PHE A 87 7.12 9.85 14.79
CA PHE A 87 7.81 8.90 13.91
C PHE A 87 9.03 9.51 13.21
N GLU A 88 9.39 10.74 13.56
CA GLU A 88 10.60 11.39 13.07
C GLU A 88 11.82 10.53 13.37
N LYS A 89 12.75 10.41 12.41
CA LYS A 89 14.00 9.65 12.55
C LYS A 89 13.79 8.21 13.00
N GLN A 90 12.72 7.57 12.53
CA GLN A 90 12.45 6.17 12.83
C GLN A 90 12.32 5.30 11.59
N THR A 91 12.21 5.87 10.38
CA THR A 91 11.99 5.03 9.20
C THR A 91 13.22 4.21 8.84
N SER A 92 13.02 2.89 8.74
CA SER A 92 14.03 1.92 8.31
C SER A 92 13.65 1.17 7.04
N SER A 93 12.35 0.98 6.77
CA SER A 93 11.84 0.29 5.58
C SER A 93 10.49 0.87 5.13
N TRP A 94 10.08 0.57 3.90
CA TRP A 94 8.87 1.16 3.31
C TRP A 94 8.25 0.28 2.23
N VAL A 95 6.99 0.58 1.94
CA VAL A 95 6.19 0.02 0.83
C VAL A 95 5.49 1.17 0.13
N ASN A 96 5.63 1.27 -1.19
CA ASN A 96 4.79 2.12 -2.01
C ASN A 96 4.00 1.23 -2.97
N GLY A 97 2.79 0.88 -2.56
CA GLY A 97 1.86 0.11 -3.39
C GLY A 97 1.11 0.95 -4.43
N GLY A 98 1.22 2.29 -4.35
CA GLY A 98 0.52 3.23 -5.20
C GLY A 98 1.27 3.64 -6.46
N GLY A 99 0.58 4.42 -7.30
CA GLY A 99 1.06 4.96 -8.57
C GLY A 99 1.88 6.25 -8.47
N LYS A 100 1.98 6.86 -7.29
CA LYS A 100 2.73 8.11 -7.05
C LYS A 100 4.17 7.83 -6.65
N THR A 101 5.06 8.79 -6.91
CA THR A 101 6.40 8.76 -6.31
C THR A 101 6.35 9.50 -4.98
N ILE A 102 6.92 8.89 -3.94
CA ILE A 102 7.07 9.53 -2.62
C ILE A 102 8.51 10.03 -2.49
N PHE A 103 8.67 11.29 -2.11
CA PHE A 103 9.97 11.93 -1.90
C PHE A 103 10.16 12.12 -0.40
N VAL A 104 11.24 11.56 0.15
CA VAL A 104 11.50 11.59 1.59
C VAL A 104 12.73 12.43 1.88
N ASP A 105 12.58 13.40 2.76
CA ASP A 105 13.57 14.44 3.02
C ASP A 105 14.08 14.43 4.47
N ASN A 106 15.25 15.01 4.68
CA ASN A 106 15.85 15.25 5.98
C ASN A 106 15.43 16.61 6.56
N SER A 107 15.89 16.91 7.79
CA SER A 107 15.56 18.15 8.51
C SER A 107 16.01 19.45 7.82
N SER A 108 16.91 19.36 6.86
CA SER A 108 17.42 20.50 6.09
C SER A 108 16.72 20.67 4.74
N GLY A 109 15.70 19.84 4.43
CA GLY A 109 15.03 19.81 3.14
C GLY A 109 15.82 19.10 2.04
N GLY A 110 16.90 18.39 2.39
CA GLY A 110 17.65 17.57 1.45
C GLY A 110 17.03 16.18 1.31
N GLN A 111 16.84 15.74 0.07
CA GLN A 111 16.25 14.42 -0.22
C GLN A 111 17.16 13.27 0.24
N LEU A 112 16.57 12.33 0.97
CA LEU A 112 17.23 11.10 1.39
C LEU A 112 17.04 9.99 0.37
N TRP A 113 15.80 9.69 -0.02
CA TRP A 113 15.47 8.69 -1.04
C TRP A 113 14.14 9.00 -1.73
N GLN A 114 13.82 8.19 -2.73
CA GLN A 114 12.54 8.19 -3.43
C GLN A 114 11.93 6.79 -3.39
N GLU A 115 10.62 6.75 -3.28
CA GLU A 115 9.82 5.52 -3.33
C GLU A 115 9.10 5.52 -4.67
N ALA A 116 9.64 4.78 -5.63
CA ALA A 116 8.99 4.65 -6.94
C ALA A 116 7.64 3.93 -6.79
N ALA A 117 6.71 4.24 -7.69
CA ALA A 117 5.42 3.58 -7.75
C ALA A 117 5.55 2.06 -7.78
N HIS A 118 4.69 1.36 -7.02
CA HIS A 118 4.63 -0.10 -6.94
C HIS A 118 5.96 -0.78 -6.55
N THR A 119 6.75 -0.15 -5.69
CA THR A 119 8.01 -0.71 -5.19
C THR A 119 8.04 -0.79 -3.67
N VAL A 120 9.03 -1.49 -3.13
CA VAL A 120 9.25 -1.65 -1.69
C VAL A 120 10.74 -1.61 -1.41
N SER A 121 11.11 -1.30 -0.17
CA SER A 121 12.47 -1.53 0.32
C SER A 121 12.45 -2.08 1.73
N SER A 122 13.13 -3.21 1.94
CA SER A 122 13.32 -3.79 3.27
C SER A 122 14.34 -3.03 4.12
N TYR A 123 15.15 -2.17 3.51
CA TYR A 123 16.10 -1.32 4.22
C TYR A 123 16.53 -0.08 3.42
N VAL A 124 16.42 1.11 4.00
CA VAL A 124 16.84 2.37 3.36
C VAL A 124 18.36 2.55 3.26
N GLY A 125 19.13 1.70 3.94
CA GLY A 125 20.60 1.73 3.99
C GLY A 125 21.14 2.52 5.19
N ASP A 126 22.34 2.18 5.65
CA ASP A 126 22.93 2.74 6.89
C ASP A 126 23.06 4.27 6.86
N ALA A 127 23.36 4.83 5.69
CA ALA A 127 23.52 6.28 5.54
C ALA A 127 22.20 7.05 5.74
N ARG A 128 21.04 6.40 5.61
CA ARG A 128 19.70 7.02 5.59
C ARG A 128 18.79 6.56 6.72
N ASN A 129 19.12 5.46 7.37
CA ASN A 129 18.33 4.90 8.47
C ASN A 129 18.10 5.93 9.56
N ASP A 130 16.88 6.02 10.08
CA ASP A 130 16.54 6.89 11.21
C ASP A 130 16.87 8.37 10.95
N LYS A 131 16.72 8.82 9.70
CA LYS A 131 16.96 10.23 9.31
C LYS A 131 15.77 10.93 8.67
N ALA A 132 14.70 10.20 8.37
CA ALA A 132 13.51 10.77 7.74
C ALA A 132 12.86 11.84 8.61
N TRP A 133 12.55 12.97 7.98
CA TRP A 133 11.94 14.13 8.64
C TRP A 133 10.54 14.43 8.11
N SER A 134 10.40 14.45 6.78
CA SER A 134 9.13 14.68 6.11
C SER A 134 9.07 13.92 4.78
N PHE A 135 7.88 13.87 4.20
CA PHE A 135 7.71 13.41 2.83
C PHE A 135 6.73 14.29 2.03
N THR A 136 6.81 14.20 0.72
CA THR A 136 5.84 14.74 -0.25
C THR A 136 5.55 13.72 -1.35
N THR A 137 4.50 13.95 -2.14
CA THR A 137 4.13 13.09 -3.27
C THR A 137 4.11 13.86 -4.59
N SER A 138 4.39 13.17 -5.70
CA SER A 138 4.18 13.67 -7.07
C SER A 138 2.73 14.01 -7.38
#